data_AF-A0A962MYY3-F1
#
_entry.id   AF-A0A962MYY3-F1
#
_cell.length_a   1.000
_cell.length_b   1.000
_cell.length_c   1.000
_cell.angle_alpha   90.00
_cell.angle_beta   90.00
_cell.angle_gamma   90.00
#
_symmetry.space_group_name_H-M   'P 1'
#
loop_
_entity.id
_entity.type
_entity.pdbx_description
1 polymer ?
#
loop_
_entity_poly.entity_id
_entity_poly.type
_entity_poly.pdbx_seq_one_letter_code
_entity_poly.pdbx_strand_id
1 'polypeptide(L)'
;MQKQQQCRGDAMLQLANLSTRKSCLFHRLLGFMKREHLSSGWQWLKFMSLMALMICSSTQAAASITPPMTLVPSVNVNETDQAGYRGGSVSSMAISPTGVIGSIGNFTSYRGLGKPGMFFHAPDFSPAAGYNDYADNAALDSMSNLAALRDGSFLFSDYTGGIGINSIWRITPDGTRSKMNNATWGNFTNVFKILQHPSDDNAAYAAVFVAAGTYKVIKFDLDTGNADTNFIFKRTGSGVANYKDVIFNAAGNLLVAQQGFRPREVNPATGAVLATYT
;
A
#
# COMPACT_ATOMS: atom_id res chain seq x y z
N MET A 1 19.83 27.85 -30.74
CA MET A 1 20.46 26.50 -30.83
C MET A 1 21.91 26.44 -30.30
N GLN A 2 22.47 27.46 -29.62
CA GLN A 2 23.87 27.42 -29.13
C GLN A 2 24.05 27.16 -27.62
N LYS A 3 23.00 27.21 -26.79
CA LYS A 3 23.13 26.99 -25.32
C LYS A 3 23.15 25.51 -24.88
N GLN A 4 22.74 24.57 -25.72
CA GLN A 4 22.68 23.14 -25.37
C GLN A 4 24.01 22.40 -25.52
N GLN A 5 24.96 22.94 -26.29
CA GLN A 5 26.30 22.33 -26.43
C GLN A 5 27.24 22.69 -25.26
N GLN A 6 27.04 23.83 -24.60
CA GLN A 6 27.91 24.29 -23.52
C GLN A 6 27.73 23.46 -22.22
N CYS A 7 26.50 23.05 -21.89
CA CYS A 7 26.25 22.18 -20.73
C CYS A 7 26.78 20.73 -20.89
N ARG A 8 27.05 20.27 -22.12
CA ARG A 8 27.65 18.94 -22.35
C ARG A 8 29.18 18.94 -22.14
N GLY A 9 29.83 20.09 -22.32
CA GLY A 9 31.28 20.22 -22.08
C GLY A 9 31.66 20.14 -20.61
N ASP A 10 30.89 20.81 -19.75
CA ASP A 10 31.21 20.90 -18.30
C ASP A 10 30.96 19.58 -17.54
N ALA A 11 29.96 18.81 -17.96
CA ALA A 11 29.67 17.50 -17.37
C ALA A 11 30.76 16.44 -17.68
N MET A 12 31.35 16.50 -18.88
CA MET A 12 32.44 15.59 -19.26
C MET A 12 33.76 15.92 -18.55
N LEU A 13 34.01 17.20 -18.23
CA LEU A 13 35.19 17.62 -17.47
C LEU A 13 35.14 17.18 -15.99
N GLN A 14 33.96 17.16 -15.37
CA GLN A 14 33.78 16.65 -14.01
C GLN A 14 33.93 15.12 -13.91
N LEU A 15 33.46 14.38 -14.92
CA LEU A 15 33.62 12.91 -15.01
C LEU A 15 35.08 12.49 -15.19
N ALA A 16 35.87 13.24 -15.97
CA ALA A 16 37.29 12.98 -16.15
C ALA A 16 38.10 13.21 -14.85
N ASN A 17 37.73 14.22 -14.05
CA ASN A 17 38.38 14.52 -12.76
C ASN A 17 38.05 13.51 -11.64
N LEU A 18 36.90 12.85 -11.71
CA LEU A 18 36.51 11.76 -10.78
C LEU A 18 37.23 10.44 -11.10
N SER A 19 37.56 10.19 -12.37
CA SER A 19 38.31 9.01 -12.81
C SER A 19 39.77 9.02 -12.33
N THR A 20 40.46 10.16 -12.45
CA THR A 20 41.85 10.31 -12.01
C THR A 20 42.02 10.27 -10.49
N ARG A 21 41.05 10.78 -9.71
CA ARG A 21 41.10 10.68 -8.24
C ARG A 21 40.91 9.25 -7.72
N LYS A 22 40.13 8.41 -8.41
CA LYS A 22 39.94 6.99 -8.05
C LYS A 22 41.19 6.16 -8.30
N SER A 23 41.94 6.46 -9.37
CA SER A 23 43.19 5.75 -9.69
C SER A 23 44.31 6.03 -8.66
N CYS A 24 44.36 7.23 -8.09
CA CYS A 24 45.34 7.56 -7.04
C CYS A 24 45.08 6.87 -5.70
N LEU A 25 43.80 6.63 -5.34
CA LEU A 25 43.46 5.92 -4.10
C LEU A 25 43.79 4.41 -4.22
N PHE A 26 43.56 3.84 -5.40
CA PHE A 26 43.81 2.42 -5.68
C PHE A 26 45.32 2.09 -5.69
N HIS A 27 46.17 2.98 -6.23
CA HIS A 27 47.63 2.81 -6.17
C HIS A 27 48.22 2.98 -4.78
N ARG A 28 47.65 3.83 -3.90
CA ARG A 28 48.11 3.93 -2.51
C ARG A 28 47.76 2.70 -1.66
N LEU A 29 46.63 2.05 -1.92
CA LEU A 29 46.24 0.80 -1.23
C LEU A 29 47.08 -0.41 -1.67
N LEU A 30 47.42 -0.52 -2.95
CA LEU A 30 48.31 -1.57 -3.47
C LEU A 30 49.76 -1.42 -2.96
N GLY A 31 50.22 -0.19 -2.71
CA GLY A 31 51.53 0.06 -2.11
C GLY A 31 51.65 -0.38 -0.64
N PHE A 32 50.54 -0.35 0.12
CA PHE A 32 50.52 -0.75 1.53
C PHE A 32 50.56 -2.28 1.70
N MET A 33 50.00 -3.05 0.76
CA MET A 33 49.94 -4.51 0.84
C MET A 33 51.25 -5.23 0.50
N LYS A 34 52.28 -4.53 0.01
CA LYS A 34 53.57 -5.15 -0.33
C LYS A 34 54.56 -5.22 0.85
N ARG A 35 54.18 -4.74 2.04
CA ARG A 35 55.08 -4.65 3.22
C ARG A 35 54.72 -5.52 4.43
N GLU A 36 53.61 -6.25 4.41
CA GLU A 36 53.26 -7.13 5.54
C GLU A 36 53.14 -8.60 5.11
N HIS A 37 54.05 -9.42 5.66
CA HIS A 37 54.01 -10.87 5.57
C HIS A 37 52.80 -11.40 6.36
N LEU A 38 51.65 -11.54 5.71
CA LEU A 38 50.46 -12.19 6.28
C LEU A 38 50.46 -13.68 5.91
N SER A 39 50.96 -14.51 6.82
CA SER A 39 51.28 -15.92 6.61
C SER A 39 50.15 -16.91 6.97
N SER A 40 48.87 -16.57 6.78
CA SER A 40 47.81 -17.58 6.98
C SER A 40 46.60 -17.37 6.08
N GLY A 41 46.22 -18.43 5.36
CA GLY A 41 45.08 -18.45 4.43
C GLY A 41 43.72 -18.12 5.07
N TRP A 42 43.63 -18.15 6.40
CA TRP A 42 42.43 -17.76 7.16
C TRP A 42 42.19 -16.25 7.22
N GLN A 43 43.24 -15.42 7.14
CA GLN A 43 43.07 -13.96 7.06
C GLN A 43 42.70 -13.50 5.65
N TRP A 44 43.12 -14.24 4.63
CA TRP A 44 42.71 -14.00 3.24
C TRP A 44 41.20 -14.17 3.03
N LEU A 45 40.58 -15.18 3.65
CA LEU A 45 39.14 -15.38 3.54
C LEU A 45 38.34 -14.26 4.22
N LYS A 46 38.77 -13.82 5.41
CA LYS A 46 38.12 -12.71 6.12
C LYS A 46 38.28 -11.37 5.40
N PHE A 47 39.42 -11.13 4.77
CA PHE A 47 39.68 -9.92 3.98
C PHE A 47 38.89 -9.92 2.66
N MET A 48 38.78 -11.08 1.99
CA MET A 48 37.93 -11.25 0.80
C MET A 48 36.45 -11.07 1.13
N SER A 49 35.96 -11.59 2.27
CA SER A 49 34.57 -11.35 2.71
C SER A 49 34.29 -9.88 3.05
N LEU A 50 35.25 -9.16 3.64
CA LEU A 50 35.10 -7.73 3.94
C LEU A 50 35.16 -6.87 2.66
N MET A 51 36.01 -7.22 1.68
CA MET A 51 36.01 -6.58 0.36
C MET A 51 34.75 -6.88 -0.45
N ALA A 52 34.22 -8.10 -0.40
CA ALA A 52 32.94 -8.42 -1.03
C ALA A 52 31.77 -7.63 -0.41
N LEU A 53 31.80 -7.41 0.91
CA LEU A 53 30.83 -6.54 1.59
C LEU A 53 30.97 -5.06 1.19
N MET A 54 32.20 -4.57 0.99
CA MET A 54 32.47 -3.18 0.57
C MET A 54 32.27 -2.92 -0.92
N ILE A 55 32.31 -3.94 -1.79
CA ILE A 55 31.98 -3.81 -3.22
C ILE A 55 30.46 -3.84 -3.45
N CYS A 56 29.69 -4.48 -2.56
CA CYS A 56 28.22 -4.50 -2.63
C CYS A 56 27.52 -3.34 -1.90
N SER A 57 28.27 -2.46 -1.22
CA SER A 57 27.74 -1.22 -0.65
C SER A 57 28.05 -0.04 -1.56
N SER A 58 27.67 -0.15 -2.85
CA SER A 58 27.30 1.05 -3.57
C SER A 58 26.07 1.60 -2.87
N THR A 59 26.26 2.63 -2.04
CA THR A 59 25.22 3.62 -1.78
C THR A 59 24.72 4.07 -3.14
N GLN A 60 23.65 3.43 -3.61
CA GLN A 60 22.79 4.03 -4.60
C GLN A 60 22.24 5.23 -3.85
N ALA A 61 22.87 6.39 -4.05
CA ALA A 61 22.20 7.65 -3.84
C ALA A 61 20.93 7.48 -4.66
N ALA A 62 19.81 7.22 -3.97
CA ALA A 62 18.52 7.14 -4.60
C ALA A 62 18.45 8.43 -5.40
N ALA A 63 18.44 8.31 -6.74
CA ALA A 63 18.08 9.43 -7.56
C ALA A 63 16.79 9.94 -6.93
N SER A 64 16.76 11.21 -6.56
CA SER A 64 15.54 11.86 -6.10
C SER A 64 14.51 11.64 -7.19
N ILE A 65 13.71 10.58 -7.06
CA ILE A 65 12.52 10.35 -7.85
C ILE A 65 11.48 11.26 -7.22
N THR A 66 11.72 12.57 -7.28
CA THR A 66 10.58 13.45 -7.42
C THR A 66 10.10 13.13 -8.82
N PRO A 67 9.00 12.38 -9.01
CA PRO A 67 8.41 12.31 -10.34
C PRO A 67 8.29 13.77 -10.82
N PRO A 68 8.60 14.08 -12.08
CA PRO A 68 8.40 15.43 -12.58
C PRO A 68 6.91 15.73 -12.42
N MET A 69 6.56 16.40 -11.32
CA MET A 69 5.23 16.91 -11.08
C MET A 69 5.13 18.11 -12.01
N THR A 70 4.83 17.81 -13.27
CA THR A 70 4.53 18.84 -14.24
C THR A 70 3.24 19.45 -13.75
N LEU A 71 3.34 20.57 -13.04
CA LEU A 71 2.20 21.42 -12.73
C LEU A 71 1.66 21.89 -14.08
N VAL A 72 0.73 21.13 -14.65
CA VAL A 72 -0.03 21.58 -15.82
C VAL A 72 -0.93 22.70 -15.29
N PRO A 73 -0.72 23.96 -15.69
CA PRO A 73 -1.62 25.03 -15.31
C PRO A 73 -3.02 24.65 -15.78
N SER A 74 -4.02 24.82 -14.90
CA SER A 74 -5.40 24.31 -15.11
C SER A 74 -6.10 24.86 -16.36
N VAL A 75 -5.47 25.79 -17.09
CA VAL A 75 -6.00 26.43 -18.29
C VAL A 75 -5.80 25.63 -19.57
N ASN A 76 -4.99 24.56 -19.56
CA ASN A 76 -4.62 23.81 -20.76
C ASN A 76 -4.94 22.30 -20.70
N VAL A 77 -5.75 21.84 -19.74
CA VAL A 77 -6.23 20.45 -19.76
C VAL A 77 -7.39 20.38 -20.74
N ASN A 78 -7.20 19.70 -21.87
CA ASN A 78 -8.29 19.41 -22.80
C ASN A 78 -9.31 18.53 -22.04
N GLU A 79 -10.45 19.12 -21.67
CA GLU A 79 -11.49 18.53 -20.80
C GLU A 79 -12.31 17.44 -21.52
N THR A 80 -11.65 16.53 -22.24
CA THR A 80 -12.26 15.26 -22.61
C THR A 80 -12.43 14.46 -21.33
N ASP A 81 -13.61 14.55 -20.70
CA ASP A 81 -14.33 13.80 -19.63
C ASP A 81 -13.64 12.70 -18.77
N GLN A 82 -12.33 12.49 -18.88
CA GLN A 82 -11.52 11.45 -18.24
C GLN A 82 -10.25 12.02 -17.58
N ALA A 83 -9.89 13.27 -17.87
CA ALA A 83 -8.80 13.93 -17.17
C ALA A 83 -9.27 14.30 -15.76
N GLY A 84 -8.87 13.50 -14.78
CA GLY A 84 -8.67 13.84 -13.36
C GLY A 84 -9.86 14.39 -12.57
N TYR A 85 -10.02 13.93 -11.35
CA TYR A 85 -10.86 14.65 -10.40
C TYR A 85 -10.01 15.70 -9.68
N ARG A 86 -10.51 16.94 -9.58
CA ARG A 86 -9.98 17.96 -8.68
C ARG A 86 -10.36 17.54 -7.25
N GLY A 87 -9.51 17.86 -6.29
CA GLY A 87 -9.66 17.48 -4.89
C GLY A 87 -11.09 17.54 -4.33
N GLY A 88 -11.35 16.66 -3.37
CA GLY A 88 -12.64 16.48 -2.68
C GLY A 88 -12.43 15.73 -1.37
N SER A 89 -13.50 15.19 -0.78
CA SER A 89 -13.39 14.35 0.42
C SER A 89 -12.97 12.95 0.01
N VAL A 90 -11.81 12.50 0.48
CA VAL A 90 -11.35 11.12 0.28
C VAL A 90 -11.60 10.35 1.56
N SER A 91 -12.45 9.33 1.49
CA SER A 91 -12.80 8.49 2.62
C SER A 91 -11.84 7.31 2.79
N SER A 92 -11.29 6.78 1.67
CA SER A 92 -10.32 5.69 1.71
C SER A 92 -9.40 5.70 0.50
N MET A 93 -8.16 5.23 0.68
CA MET A 93 -7.19 5.02 -0.40
C MET A 93 -6.36 3.78 -0.16
N ALA A 94 -5.95 3.14 -1.23
CA ALA A 94 -4.97 2.06 -1.21
C ALA A 94 -4.11 2.09 -2.48
N ILE A 95 -2.89 1.58 -2.38
CA ILE A 95 -1.95 1.50 -3.50
C ILE A 95 -1.63 0.03 -3.73
N SER A 96 -1.87 -0.46 -4.95
CA SER A 96 -1.52 -1.83 -5.34
C SER A 96 -0.01 -1.99 -5.56
N PRO A 97 0.53 -3.22 -5.61
CA PRO A 97 1.94 -3.46 -5.90
C PRO A 97 2.41 -2.92 -7.26
N THR A 98 1.49 -2.76 -8.22
CA THR A 98 1.78 -2.18 -9.54
C THR A 98 1.83 -0.64 -9.51
N GLY A 99 1.56 -0.04 -8.35
CA GLY A 99 1.50 1.40 -8.15
C GLY A 99 0.16 2.03 -8.57
N VAL A 100 -0.82 1.24 -9.01
CA VAL A 100 -2.19 1.74 -9.21
C VAL A 100 -2.74 2.22 -7.87
N ILE A 101 -3.32 3.41 -7.86
CA ILE A 101 -3.91 4.09 -6.72
C ILE A 101 -5.42 3.98 -6.84
N GLY A 102 -6.04 3.23 -5.93
CA GLY A 102 -7.49 3.23 -5.77
C GLY A 102 -7.89 4.25 -4.71
N SER A 103 -9.00 4.95 -4.95
CA SER A 103 -9.53 5.94 -4.02
C SER A 103 -11.05 5.88 -3.97
N ILE A 104 -11.62 6.09 -2.78
CA ILE A 104 -13.06 6.19 -2.56
C ILE A 104 -13.36 7.52 -1.87
N GLY A 105 -14.46 8.16 -2.24
CA GLY A 105 -14.89 9.43 -1.65
C GLY A 105 -15.80 10.21 -2.59
N ASN A 106 -15.85 11.51 -2.37
CA ASN A 106 -16.58 12.46 -3.19
C ASN A 106 -15.64 13.49 -3.78
N PHE A 107 -15.49 13.38 -5.10
CA PHE A 107 -14.46 14.07 -5.85
C PHE A 107 -15.06 15.16 -6.72
N THR A 108 -14.43 16.33 -6.76
CA THR A 108 -14.95 17.43 -7.57
C THR A 108 -14.40 17.32 -8.99
N SER A 109 -15.24 17.10 -10.00
CA SER A 109 -14.78 17.18 -11.39
C SER A 109 -14.23 18.59 -11.71
N TYR A 110 -13.43 18.73 -12.78
CA TYR A 110 -12.95 20.04 -13.22
C TYR A 110 -14.09 21.04 -13.55
N ARG A 111 -15.30 20.53 -13.84
CA ARG A 111 -16.52 21.34 -14.04
C ARG A 111 -17.23 21.73 -12.73
N GLY A 112 -16.64 21.45 -11.57
CA GLY A 112 -17.19 21.80 -10.26
C GLY A 112 -18.29 20.86 -9.76
N LEU A 113 -18.62 19.80 -10.49
CA LEU A 113 -19.62 18.82 -10.09
C LEU A 113 -18.98 17.75 -9.20
N GLY A 114 -19.46 17.62 -7.96
CA GLY A 114 -19.08 16.53 -7.06
C GLY A 114 -19.58 15.19 -7.58
N LYS A 115 -18.69 14.22 -7.71
CA LYS A 115 -18.95 12.84 -8.13
C LYS A 115 -18.51 11.90 -7.01
N PRO A 116 -19.45 11.38 -6.20
CA PRO A 116 -19.15 10.33 -5.25
C PRO A 116 -18.89 9.02 -5.98
N GLY A 117 -17.86 8.28 -5.56
CA GLY A 117 -17.48 7.06 -6.25
C GLY A 117 -16.17 6.46 -5.81
N MET A 118 -15.76 5.44 -6.56
CA MET A 118 -14.45 4.80 -6.48
C MET A 118 -13.71 5.00 -7.81
N PHE A 119 -12.46 5.47 -7.74
CA PHE A 119 -11.65 5.82 -8.91
C PHE A 119 -10.27 5.21 -8.83
N PHE A 120 -9.73 4.82 -9.99
CA PHE A 120 -8.42 4.20 -10.10
C PHE A 120 -7.49 4.99 -11.01
N HIS A 121 -6.29 5.22 -10.51
CA HIS A 121 -5.25 5.97 -11.20
C HIS A 121 -3.98 5.15 -11.36
N ALA A 122 -3.32 5.27 -12.50
CA ALA A 122 -1.97 4.77 -12.70
C ALA A 122 -0.96 5.57 -11.84
N PRO A 123 0.30 5.11 -11.69
CA PRO A 123 1.31 5.80 -10.87
C PRO A 123 1.62 7.24 -11.30
N ASP A 124 1.36 7.57 -12.56
CA ASP A 124 1.49 8.92 -13.15
C ASP A 124 0.20 9.76 -13.02
N PHE A 125 -0.78 9.26 -12.26
CA PHE A 125 -2.11 9.84 -12.05
C PHE A 125 -3.03 9.87 -13.26
N SER A 126 -2.66 9.23 -14.39
CA SER A 126 -3.62 9.00 -15.47
C SER A 126 -4.72 8.02 -15.02
N PRO A 127 -5.88 7.97 -15.69
CA PRO A 127 -6.87 6.91 -15.43
C PRO A 127 -6.26 5.52 -15.63
N ALA A 128 -6.56 4.59 -14.72
CA ALA A 128 -6.15 3.19 -14.84
C ALA A 128 -7.21 2.40 -15.62
N ALA A 129 -7.15 2.45 -16.96
CA ALA A 129 -8.19 1.97 -17.87
C ALA A 129 -8.63 0.50 -17.72
N GLY A 130 -7.84 -0.35 -17.06
CA GLY A 130 -8.23 -1.72 -16.74
C GLY A 130 -9.27 -1.81 -15.62
N TYR A 131 -9.27 -0.87 -14.68
CA TYR A 131 -10.26 -0.82 -13.62
C TYR A 131 -11.46 0.00 -14.08
N ASN A 132 -12.66 -0.56 -13.93
CA ASN A 132 -13.89 0.18 -14.18
C ASN A 132 -14.17 1.10 -12.98
N ASP A 133 -14.01 2.41 -13.18
CA ASP A 133 -14.40 3.42 -12.19
C ASP A 133 -15.88 3.27 -11.81
N TYR A 134 -16.18 3.48 -10.54
CA TYR A 134 -17.54 3.40 -10.02
C TYR A 134 -18.03 4.80 -9.63
N ALA A 135 -18.39 5.59 -10.64
CA ALA A 135 -18.86 6.95 -10.50
C ALA A 135 -20.34 7.03 -10.07
N ASP A 136 -20.72 8.19 -9.54
CA ASP A 136 -22.08 8.60 -9.21
C ASP A 136 -22.80 7.68 -8.19
N ASN A 137 -22.01 7.01 -7.33
CA ASN A 137 -22.53 6.24 -6.21
C ASN A 137 -22.32 6.98 -4.89
N ALA A 138 -23.32 7.78 -4.50
CA ALA A 138 -23.35 8.54 -3.24
C ALA A 138 -23.14 7.68 -1.98
N ALA A 139 -23.45 6.38 -2.05
CA ALA A 139 -23.31 5.50 -0.92
C ALA A 139 -21.84 5.25 -0.57
N LEU A 140 -20.93 5.33 -1.56
CA LEU A 140 -19.51 5.10 -1.34
C LEU A 140 -18.81 6.21 -0.55
N ASP A 141 -19.39 7.41 -0.48
CA ASP A 141 -18.77 8.61 0.09
C ASP A 141 -18.53 8.53 1.61
N SER A 142 -19.43 7.90 2.36
CA SER A 142 -19.50 8.16 3.81
C SER A 142 -18.76 7.17 4.72
N MET A 143 -18.61 5.89 4.32
CA MET A 143 -18.09 4.83 5.22
C MET A 143 -17.34 3.71 4.50
N SER A 144 -16.99 3.90 3.23
CA SER A 144 -16.34 2.84 2.46
C SER A 144 -14.88 2.69 2.83
N ASN A 145 -14.43 1.44 2.89
CA ASN A 145 -13.04 1.08 3.06
C ASN A 145 -12.52 0.47 1.76
N LEU A 146 -11.25 0.73 1.49
CA LEU A 146 -10.52 0.17 0.36
C LEU A 146 -9.23 -0.49 0.85
N ALA A 147 -8.90 -1.64 0.30
CA ALA A 147 -7.64 -2.34 0.54
C ALA A 147 -7.11 -2.90 -0.78
N ALA A 148 -5.82 -2.67 -1.06
CA ALA A 148 -5.16 -3.28 -2.20
C ALA A 148 -4.64 -4.67 -1.83
N LEU A 149 -4.76 -5.61 -2.76
CA LEU A 149 -4.28 -6.98 -2.64
C LEU A 149 -2.98 -7.17 -3.42
N ARG A 150 -2.20 -8.18 -3.04
CA ARG A 150 -0.90 -8.46 -3.68
C ARG A 150 -1.00 -8.88 -5.15
N ASP A 151 -2.15 -9.38 -5.60
CA ASP A 151 -2.41 -9.72 -7.00
C ASP A 151 -2.77 -8.49 -7.87
N GLY A 152 -2.77 -7.29 -7.28
CA GLY A 152 -3.15 -6.05 -7.92
C GLY A 152 -4.61 -5.68 -7.73
N SER A 153 -5.49 -6.63 -7.40
CA SER A 153 -6.91 -6.36 -7.18
C SER A 153 -7.17 -5.51 -5.93
N PHE A 154 -8.38 -4.99 -5.79
CA PHE A 154 -8.80 -4.23 -4.62
C PHE A 154 -10.03 -4.85 -3.97
N LEU A 155 -10.05 -4.86 -2.65
CA LEU A 155 -11.26 -5.07 -1.86
C LEU A 155 -11.86 -3.74 -1.46
N PHE A 156 -13.17 -3.61 -1.60
CA PHE A 156 -13.89 -2.45 -1.10
C PHE A 156 -15.20 -2.84 -0.44
N SER A 157 -15.62 -2.06 0.56
CA SER A 157 -16.96 -2.18 1.12
C SER A 157 -17.93 -1.30 0.33
N ASP A 158 -19.06 -1.85 -0.09
CA ASP A 158 -20.12 -1.12 -0.77
C ASP A 158 -21.28 -0.87 0.20
N TYR A 159 -21.72 0.39 0.26
CA TYR A 159 -22.78 0.88 1.14
C TYR A 159 -24.09 1.21 0.37
N THR A 160 -24.31 0.66 -0.83
CA THR A 160 -25.50 0.98 -1.63
C THR A 160 -26.83 0.52 -0.99
N GLY A 161 -27.76 1.46 -0.79
CA GLY A 161 -29.11 1.19 -0.29
C GLY A 161 -29.89 0.27 -1.25
N GLY A 162 -30.57 -0.75 -0.70
CA GLY A 162 -31.32 -1.76 -1.47
C GLY A 162 -30.53 -3.02 -1.86
N ILE A 163 -29.19 -2.95 -1.86
CA ILE A 163 -28.28 -4.10 -2.05
C ILE A 163 -27.51 -4.43 -0.74
N GLY A 164 -27.61 -3.53 0.24
CA GLY A 164 -27.22 -3.76 1.61
C GLY A 164 -25.89 -3.11 1.94
N ILE A 165 -25.92 -2.39 3.07
CA ILE A 165 -24.86 -1.77 3.86
C ILE A 165 -23.80 -2.80 4.38
N ASN A 166 -23.78 -3.98 3.75
CA ASN A 166 -23.41 -5.26 4.31
C ASN A 166 -22.60 -6.07 3.28
N SER A 167 -21.81 -5.41 2.43
CA SER A 167 -21.06 -6.12 1.41
C SER A 167 -19.62 -5.69 1.24
N ILE A 168 -18.78 -6.67 0.94
CA ILE A 168 -17.39 -6.49 0.53
C ILE A 168 -17.28 -7.09 -0.86
N TRP A 169 -16.67 -6.34 -1.76
CA TRP A 169 -16.47 -6.69 -3.16
C TRP A 169 -14.99 -6.69 -3.49
N ARG A 170 -14.60 -7.51 -4.45
CA ARG A 170 -13.30 -7.48 -5.10
C ARG A 170 -13.46 -6.89 -6.49
N ILE A 171 -12.54 -6.02 -6.89
CA ILE A 171 -12.37 -5.58 -8.27
C ILE A 171 -10.97 -5.95 -8.76
N THR A 172 -10.91 -6.71 -9.85
CA THR A 172 -9.68 -7.17 -10.47
C THR A 172 -9.14 -6.15 -11.50
N PRO A 173 -7.87 -6.27 -11.94
CA PRO A 173 -7.27 -5.34 -12.90
C PRO A 173 -7.93 -5.24 -14.27
N ASP A 174 -8.80 -6.19 -14.62
CA ASP A 174 -9.65 -6.20 -15.81
C ASP A 174 -11.03 -5.54 -15.58
N GLY A 175 -11.27 -5.06 -14.36
CA GLY A 175 -12.50 -4.40 -13.96
C GLY A 175 -13.64 -5.37 -13.63
N THR A 176 -13.39 -6.67 -13.60
CA THR A 176 -14.36 -7.66 -13.13
C THR A 176 -14.61 -7.47 -11.64
N ARG A 177 -15.89 -7.54 -11.24
CA ARG A 177 -16.32 -7.34 -9.86
C ARG A 177 -17.01 -8.58 -9.33
N SER A 178 -16.62 -9.02 -8.14
CA SER A 178 -17.23 -10.15 -7.46
C SER A 178 -17.53 -9.81 -6.01
N LYS A 179 -18.69 -10.24 -5.52
CA LYS A 179 -19.05 -10.08 -4.10
C LYS A 179 -18.30 -11.15 -3.30
N MET A 180 -17.58 -10.72 -2.27
CA MET A 180 -16.77 -11.60 -1.43
C MET A 180 -17.57 -12.18 -0.28
N ASN A 181 -18.37 -11.36 0.41
CA ASN A 181 -19.10 -11.86 1.57
C ASN A 181 -20.34 -12.67 1.16
N ASN A 182 -20.51 -13.82 1.79
CA ASN A 182 -21.63 -14.73 1.56
C ASN A 182 -22.37 -15.04 2.87
N ALA A 183 -23.32 -15.98 2.83
CA ALA A 183 -24.15 -16.32 3.98
C ALA A 183 -23.37 -16.73 5.25
N THR A 184 -22.14 -17.26 5.11
CA THR A 184 -21.31 -17.70 6.24
C THR A 184 -20.83 -16.56 7.14
N TRP A 185 -20.85 -15.32 6.66
CA TRP A 185 -20.42 -14.14 7.42
C TRP A 185 -21.47 -13.70 8.46
N GLY A 186 -22.71 -14.13 8.29
CA GLY A 186 -23.87 -13.56 9.00
C GLY A 186 -24.15 -12.10 8.59
N ASN A 187 -25.03 -11.44 9.34
CA ASN A 187 -25.48 -10.08 9.04
C ASN A 187 -24.59 -9.04 9.76
N PHE A 188 -23.86 -8.24 8.99
CA PHE A 188 -23.12 -7.06 9.46
C PHE A 188 -23.66 -5.79 8.81
N THR A 189 -23.56 -4.65 9.49
CA THR A 189 -24.07 -3.34 9.01
C THR A 189 -22.96 -2.31 8.77
N ASN A 190 -21.73 -2.58 9.16
CA ASN A 190 -20.63 -1.67 8.88
C ASN A 190 -19.35 -2.47 8.70
N VAL A 191 -18.51 -2.01 7.78
CA VAL A 191 -17.13 -2.46 7.62
C VAL A 191 -16.24 -1.28 8.01
N PHE A 192 -15.32 -1.47 8.95
CA PHE A 192 -14.42 -0.42 9.43
C PHE A 192 -13.02 -0.53 8.86
N LYS A 193 -12.63 -1.74 8.46
CA LYS A 193 -11.30 -2.01 7.93
C LYS A 193 -11.32 -3.31 7.15
N ILE A 194 -10.53 -3.36 6.09
CA ILE A 194 -10.22 -4.55 5.32
C ILE A 194 -8.70 -4.62 5.18
N LEU A 195 -8.14 -5.82 5.30
CA LEU A 195 -6.69 -6.08 5.18
C LEU A 195 -6.44 -7.50 4.70
N GLN A 196 -5.42 -7.68 3.86
CA GLN A 196 -4.89 -9.00 3.50
C GLN A 196 -3.84 -9.44 4.53
N HIS A 197 -3.78 -10.73 4.86
CA HIS A 197 -2.69 -11.29 5.66
C HIS A 197 -1.34 -10.93 5.04
N PRO A 198 -0.27 -10.63 5.79
CA PRO A 198 0.99 -10.18 5.17
C PRO A 198 1.68 -11.26 4.33
N SER A 199 1.54 -12.54 4.71
CA SER A 199 2.24 -13.67 4.09
C SER A 199 1.35 -14.77 3.53
N ASP A 200 0.02 -14.62 3.61
CA ASP A 200 -0.94 -15.59 3.07
C ASP A 200 -1.74 -14.89 1.97
N ASP A 201 -1.53 -15.32 0.74
CA ASP A 201 -2.11 -14.69 -0.45
C ASP A 201 -3.63 -14.88 -0.53
N ASN A 202 -4.17 -15.87 0.17
CA ASN A 202 -5.57 -16.23 0.10
C ASN A 202 -6.35 -15.80 1.33
N ALA A 203 -5.71 -15.32 2.39
CA ALA A 203 -6.39 -14.88 3.61
C ALA A 203 -6.55 -13.35 3.70
N ALA A 204 -7.78 -12.91 3.98
CA ALA A 204 -8.09 -11.53 4.31
C ALA A 204 -8.97 -11.42 5.57
N TYR A 205 -9.02 -10.22 6.13
CA TYR A 205 -9.70 -9.91 7.37
C TYR A 205 -10.54 -8.65 7.22
N ALA A 206 -11.76 -8.69 7.75
CA ALA A 206 -12.68 -7.57 7.78
C ALA A 206 -13.11 -7.27 9.21
N ALA A 207 -12.88 -6.04 9.66
CA ALA A 207 -13.40 -5.55 10.94
C ALA A 207 -14.81 -5.01 10.71
N VAL A 208 -15.82 -5.59 11.38
CA VAL A 208 -17.23 -5.30 11.11
C VAL A 208 -18.05 -5.03 12.36
N PHE A 209 -19.15 -4.30 12.19
CA PHE A 209 -20.23 -4.21 13.19
C PHE A 209 -21.35 -5.16 12.78
N VAL A 210 -21.69 -6.13 13.63
CA VAL A 210 -22.86 -6.99 13.41
C VAL A 210 -24.11 -6.41 14.07
N ALA A 211 -25.26 -6.57 13.40
CA ALA A 211 -26.54 -5.95 13.77
C ALA A 211 -26.98 -6.22 15.23
N ALA A 212 -26.46 -7.28 15.85
CA ALA A 212 -26.65 -7.61 17.26
C ALA A 212 -25.77 -6.79 18.23
N GLY A 213 -25.24 -5.64 17.82
CA GLY A 213 -24.46 -4.74 18.67
C GLY A 213 -23.04 -5.20 18.97
N THR A 214 -22.50 -6.18 18.22
CA THR A 214 -21.18 -6.75 18.47
C THR A 214 -20.18 -6.35 17.39
N TYR A 215 -18.97 -6.01 17.82
CA TYR A 215 -17.83 -5.78 16.94
C TYR A 215 -17.04 -7.07 16.78
N LYS A 216 -16.77 -7.46 15.53
CA LYS A 216 -16.06 -8.70 15.18
C LYS A 216 -14.99 -8.46 14.12
N VAL A 217 -13.97 -9.29 14.12
CA VAL A 217 -13.11 -9.47 12.95
C VAL A 217 -13.51 -10.78 12.29
N ILE A 218 -13.74 -10.76 10.99
CA ILE A 218 -14.02 -11.93 10.16
C ILE A 218 -12.76 -12.21 9.36
N LYS A 219 -12.22 -13.41 9.48
CA LYS A 219 -11.21 -13.93 8.54
C LYS A 219 -11.96 -14.64 7.40
N PHE A 220 -11.50 -14.46 6.17
CA PHE A 220 -12.13 -15.07 5.00
C PHE A 220 -11.10 -15.40 3.91
N ASP A 221 -11.49 -16.33 3.07
CA ASP A 221 -10.73 -16.78 1.91
C ASP A 221 -11.02 -15.89 0.69
N LEU A 222 -9.97 -15.46 -0.02
CA LEU A 222 -10.03 -14.52 -1.14
C LEU A 222 -10.47 -15.12 -2.46
N ASP A 223 -10.41 -16.45 -2.59
CA ASP A 223 -10.82 -17.15 -3.80
C ASP A 223 -12.31 -17.48 -3.76
N THR A 224 -12.80 -17.88 -2.58
CA THR A 224 -14.17 -18.38 -2.37
C THR A 224 -15.07 -17.38 -1.66
N GLY A 225 -14.50 -16.41 -0.93
CA GLY A 225 -15.25 -15.49 -0.08
C GLY A 225 -15.80 -16.11 1.21
N ASN A 226 -15.51 -17.39 1.48
CA ASN A 226 -16.00 -18.07 2.67
C ASN A 226 -15.33 -17.53 3.94
N ALA A 227 -16.13 -17.31 4.99
CA ALA A 227 -15.59 -16.98 6.30
C ALA A 227 -14.95 -18.23 6.93
N ASP A 228 -13.79 -18.04 7.55
CA ASP A 228 -13.14 -19.07 8.37
C ASP A 228 -13.87 -19.16 9.73
N THR A 229 -14.60 -20.25 9.93
CA THR A 229 -15.39 -20.47 11.15
C THR A 229 -14.54 -20.83 12.37
N ASN A 230 -13.26 -21.18 12.18
CA ASN A 230 -12.33 -21.46 13.27
C ASN A 230 -11.68 -20.19 13.83
N PHE A 231 -11.70 -19.09 13.07
CA PHE A 231 -11.24 -17.79 13.55
C PHE A 231 -12.33 -17.09 14.36
N ILE A 232 -12.11 -16.89 15.65
CA ILE A 232 -13.11 -16.28 16.54
C ILE A 232 -12.47 -15.12 17.30
N PHE A 233 -12.62 -13.91 16.76
CA PHE A 233 -12.34 -12.69 17.51
C PHE A 233 -13.55 -11.77 17.56
N LYS A 234 -14.08 -11.62 18.77
CA LYS A 234 -15.18 -10.69 19.09
C LYS A 234 -14.74 -9.77 20.22
N ARG A 235 -15.23 -8.53 20.21
CA ARG A 235 -15.05 -7.64 21.35
C ARG A 235 -15.60 -8.28 22.64
N THR A 236 -14.87 -8.07 23.74
CA THR A 236 -15.31 -8.38 25.11
C THR A 236 -15.25 -7.10 25.96
N GLY A 237 -16.34 -6.76 26.68
CA GLY A 237 -16.44 -5.62 27.61
C GLY A 237 -17.65 -4.68 27.40
N SER A 238 -17.98 -3.86 28.41
CA SER A 238 -19.05 -2.84 28.37
C SER A 238 -18.59 -1.50 27.74
N GLY A 239 -19.52 -0.71 27.18
CA GLY A 239 -19.27 0.61 26.55
C GLY A 239 -19.62 0.68 25.05
N VAL A 240 -19.78 1.87 24.48
CA VAL A 240 -19.89 2.06 23.01
C VAL A 240 -18.48 1.90 22.44
N ALA A 241 -18.24 0.93 21.54
CA ALA A 241 -16.89 0.65 21.07
C ALA A 241 -16.80 0.47 19.58
N ASN A 242 -16.32 1.49 18.89
CA ASN A 242 -15.93 1.36 17.50
C ASN A 242 -14.51 0.76 17.44
N TYR A 243 -14.25 -0.16 16.50
CA TYR A 243 -12.86 -0.41 16.09
C TYR A 243 -12.28 0.91 15.57
N LYS A 244 -11.08 1.27 16.03
CA LYS A 244 -10.37 2.44 15.53
C LYS A 244 -9.50 2.08 14.35
N ASP A 245 -8.78 0.97 14.47
CA ASP A 245 -8.03 0.39 13.38
C ASP A 245 -7.73 -1.09 13.65
N VAL A 246 -7.36 -1.80 12.59
CA VAL A 246 -6.83 -3.15 12.63
C VAL A 246 -5.64 -3.21 11.66
N ILE A 247 -4.50 -3.68 12.15
CA ILE A 247 -3.27 -3.84 11.35
C ILE A 247 -2.60 -5.16 11.69
N PHE A 248 -1.61 -5.55 10.89
CA PHE A 248 -0.68 -6.62 11.25
C PHE A 248 0.60 -6.04 11.85
N ASN A 249 1.15 -6.70 12.88
CA ASN A 249 2.53 -6.44 13.31
C ASN A 249 3.53 -7.25 12.48
N ALA A 250 4.82 -7.03 12.73
CA ALA A 250 5.91 -7.71 12.02
C ALA A 250 5.90 -9.24 12.19
N ALA A 251 5.29 -9.76 13.26
CA ALA A 251 5.14 -11.20 13.48
C ALA A 251 3.93 -11.81 12.75
N GLY A 252 3.14 -10.99 12.04
CA GLY A 252 1.91 -11.42 11.38
C GLY A 252 0.70 -11.51 12.31
N ASN A 253 0.80 -11.06 13.56
CA ASN A 253 -0.34 -11.00 14.46
C ASN A 253 -1.19 -9.76 14.20
N LEU A 254 -2.50 -9.88 14.43
CA LEU A 254 -3.42 -8.76 14.35
C LEU A 254 -3.24 -7.85 15.57
N LEU A 255 -3.04 -6.56 15.34
CA LEU A 255 -3.19 -5.52 16.35
C LEU A 255 -4.54 -4.86 16.15
N VAL A 256 -5.43 -5.07 17.11
CA VAL A 256 -6.79 -4.56 17.07
C VAL A 256 -6.93 -3.42 18.07
N ALA A 257 -7.05 -2.20 17.57
CA ALA A 257 -7.29 -1.01 18.39
C ALA A 257 -8.80 -0.84 18.64
N GLN A 258 -9.20 -1.02 19.90
CA GLN A 258 -10.56 -0.80 20.37
C GLN A 258 -10.68 0.56 21.08
N GLN A 259 -11.87 1.16 21.06
CA GLN A 259 -12.16 2.38 21.81
C GLN A 259 -11.85 2.17 23.31
N GLY A 260 -11.01 3.05 23.88
CA GLY A 260 -10.38 2.87 25.20
C GLY A 260 -8.84 2.80 25.16
N PHE A 261 -8.23 2.91 23.96
CA PHE A 261 -6.77 3.02 23.74
C PHE A 261 -5.94 1.83 24.23
N ARG A 262 -6.54 0.65 24.35
CA ARG A 262 -5.82 -0.58 24.68
C ARG A 262 -5.83 -1.53 23.49
N PRO A 263 -4.83 -1.43 22.60
CA PRO A 263 -4.69 -2.38 21.52
C PRO A 263 -4.56 -3.79 22.09
N ARG A 264 -5.10 -4.77 21.36
CA ARG A 264 -4.92 -6.18 21.67
C ARG A 264 -4.17 -6.84 20.53
N GLU A 265 -3.16 -7.61 20.87
CA GLU A 265 -2.50 -8.51 19.93
C GLU A 265 -3.30 -9.81 19.85
N VAL A 266 -3.61 -10.24 18.65
CA VAL A 266 -4.52 -11.35 18.36
C VAL A 266 -3.87 -12.29 17.37
N ASN A 267 -3.89 -13.58 17.68
CA ASN A 267 -3.42 -14.63 16.80
C ASN A 267 -4.30 -14.66 15.52
N PRO A 268 -3.71 -14.55 14.33
CA PRO A 268 -4.46 -14.41 13.08
C PRO A 268 -5.11 -15.73 12.62
N ALA A 269 -4.65 -16.87 13.14
CA ALA A 269 -5.20 -18.18 12.81
C ALA A 269 -6.42 -18.52 13.67
N THR A 270 -6.39 -18.19 14.97
CA THR A 270 -7.43 -18.62 15.93
C THR A 270 -8.32 -17.49 16.45
N GLY A 271 -7.86 -16.25 16.39
CA GLY A 271 -8.53 -15.11 17.04
C GLY A 271 -8.25 -15.02 18.55
N ALA A 272 -7.36 -15.85 19.09
CA ALA A 272 -6.97 -15.79 20.50
C ALA A 272 -6.18 -14.50 20.82
N VAL A 273 -6.48 -13.86 21.95
CA VAL A 273 -5.72 -12.69 22.43
C VAL A 273 -4.38 -13.16 22.98
N LEU A 274 -3.29 -12.65 22.43
CA LEU A 274 -1.92 -12.93 22.85
C LEU A 274 -1.44 -11.92 23.89
N ALA A 275 -1.80 -10.64 23.73
CA ALA A 275 -1.42 -9.58 24.64
C ALA A 275 -2.47 -8.45 24.64
N THR A 276 -2.52 -7.67 25.72
CA THR A 276 -3.28 -6.41 25.80
C THR A 276 -2.34 -5.33 26.28
N TYR A 277 -2.22 -4.25 25.51
CA TYR A 277 -1.34 -3.12 25.84
C TYR A 277 -2.11 -2.07 26.64
N THR A 278 -1.42 -1.38 27.54
CA THR A 278 -1.97 -0.36 28.45
C THR A 278 -1.36 1.00 28.21
#